data_AF-A0A2D7NG70-F1
#
_entry.id   AF-A0A2D7NG70-F1
#
_cell.length_a   1.000
_cell.length_b   1.000
_cell.length_c   1.000
_cell.angle_alpha   90.00
_cell.angle_beta   90.00
_cell.angle_gamma   90.00
#
_symmetry.space_group_name_H-M   'P 1'
#
loop_
_entity.id
_entity.type
_entity.pdbx_description
1 polymer ?
#
loop_
_entity_poly.entity_id
_entity_poly.type
_entity_poly.pdbx_seq_one_letter_code
_entity_poly.pdbx_strand_id
1 'polypeptide(L)'
;MLLAQIDMSPFLSIGLGGLLLLTCAWYWQRLGRRDVEPSRRGIRRASLVLAALAIFALVRAASFVDSEISPADYVNSWLAAIGLLFLFVLLVGMDVLNSFFIYRRMLLQDALLAAQEIQSNLRQSSQDSVSINERDGTDEG
;
A
#
# COMPACT_ATOMS: atom_id res chain seq x y z
N MET A 1 0.76 -40.96 18.62
CA MET A 1 1.61 -41.12 17.43
C MET A 1 0.85 -40.53 16.26
N LEU A 2 1.02 -39.22 16.04
CA LEU A 2 0.29 -38.43 15.04
C LEU A 2 1.32 -37.46 14.43
N LEU A 3 1.81 -37.84 13.25
CA LEU A 3 2.51 -37.02 12.25
C LEU A 3 3.90 -36.49 12.62
N ALA A 4 4.89 -37.40 12.64
CA ALA A 4 6.26 -37.11 12.22
C ALA A 4 6.25 -36.86 10.70
N GLN A 5 5.83 -35.69 10.26
CA GLN A 5 5.92 -35.31 8.86
C GLN A 5 6.50 -33.91 8.80
N ILE A 6 7.75 -33.81 8.37
CA ILE A 6 8.26 -32.55 7.84
C ILE A 6 7.34 -32.23 6.66
N ASP A 7 6.34 -31.36 6.89
CA ASP A 7 5.22 -31.15 5.96
C ASP A 7 5.67 -30.61 4.59
N MET A 8 6.89 -30.05 4.50
CA MET A 8 7.45 -29.50 3.29
C MET A 8 8.92 -29.83 3.11
N SER A 9 9.29 -30.30 1.91
CA SER A 9 10.69 -30.47 1.49
C SER A 9 11.48 -29.18 1.72
N PRO A 10 12.62 -29.22 2.44
CA PRO A 10 13.46 -28.04 2.68
C PRO A 10 13.90 -27.35 1.40
N PHE A 11 14.14 -28.10 0.33
CA PHE A 11 14.50 -27.52 -0.97
C PHE A 11 13.37 -26.64 -1.54
N LEU A 12 12.13 -27.05 -1.33
CA LEU A 12 10.96 -26.34 -1.84
C LEU A 12 10.68 -25.08 -1.03
N SER A 13 10.74 -25.15 0.30
CA SER A 13 10.56 -23.98 1.16
C SER A 13 11.68 -22.94 1.00
N ILE A 14 12.94 -23.38 0.90
CA ILE A 14 14.08 -22.50 0.65
C ILE A 14 13.99 -21.89 -0.75
N GLY A 15 13.62 -22.67 -1.76
CA GLY A 15 13.42 -22.19 -3.12
C GLY A 15 12.33 -21.11 -3.21
N LEU A 16 11.18 -21.36 -2.58
CA LEU A 16 10.07 -20.41 -2.52
C LEU A 16 10.45 -19.16 -1.71
N GLY A 17 11.07 -19.33 -0.55
CA GLY A 17 11.56 -18.24 0.28
C GLY A 17 12.58 -17.37 -0.45
N GLY A 18 13.52 -17.99 -1.18
CA GLY A 18 14.50 -17.32 -2.01
C GLY A 18 13.83 -16.49 -3.13
N LEU A 19 12.85 -17.06 -3.83
CA LEU A 19 12.09 -16.34 -4.86
C LEU A 19 11.34 -15.12 -4.29
N LEU A 20 10.73 -15.27 -3.11
CA LEU A 20 10.03 -14.18 -2.43
C LEU A 20 11.00 -13.09 -1.98
N LEU A 21 12.18 -13.45 -1.44
CA LEU A 21 13.22 -12.50 -1.07
C LEU A 21 13.78 -11.74 -2.29
N LEU A 22 14.00 -12.44 -3.42
CA LEU A 22 14.38 -11.79 -4.68
C LEU A 22 13.32 -10.80 -5.15
N THR A 23 12.05 -11.16 -5.03
CA THR A 23 10.93 -10.27 -5.36
C THR A 23 10.91 -9.03 -4.44
N CYS A 24 11.17 -9.21 -3.15
CA CYS A 24 11.30 -8.10 -2.19
C CYS A 24 12.46 -7.18 -2.54
N ALA A 25 13.64 -7.74 -2.87
CA ALA A 25 14.82 -6.97 -3.26
C ALA A 25 14.60 -6.19 -4.57
N TRP A 26 13.99 -6.83 -5.57
CA TRP A 26 13.61 -6.19 -6.82
C TRP A 26 12.62 -5.03 -6.59
N TYR A 27 11.60 -5.25 -5.76
CA TYR A 27 10.61 -4.22 -5.46
C TYR A 27 11.22 -3.06 -4.65
N TRP A 28 12.13 -3.36 -3.71
CA TRP A 28 12.88 -2.36 -2.96
C TRP A 28 13.66 -1.40 -3.87
N GLN A 29 14.33 -1.92 -4.89
CA GLN A 29 15.03 -1.10 -5.89
C GLN A 29 14.06 -0.20 -6.66
N ARG A 30 12.89 -0.73 -7.04
CA ARG A 30 11.87 0.02 -7.77
C ARG A 30 11.27 1.17 -6.94
N LEU A 31 11.18 1.00 -5.63
CA LEU A 31 10.76 2.01 -4.65
C LEU A 31 11.68 3.22 -4.53
N GLY A 32 12.91 3.15 -5.05
CA GLY A 32 13.87 4.26 -5.08
C GLY A 32 13.59 5.31 -6.16
N ARG A 33 12.61 5.10 -7.05
CA ARG A 33 12.25 6.04 -8.12
C ARG A 33 11.53 7.28 -7.55
N ARG A 34 11.78 8.45 -8.15
CA ARG A 34 11.32 9.78 -7.68
C ARG A 34 9.81 9.94 -7.60
N ASP A 35 9.04 9.06 -8.25
CA ASP A 35 7.59 9.18 -8.39
C ASP A 35 6.79 8.80 -7.12
N VAL A 36 7.46 8.38 -6.04
CA VAL A 36 6.80 7.97 -4.78
C VAL A 36 7.05 9.00 -3.68
N GLU A 37 5.97 9.55 -3.11
CA GLU A 37 6.00 10.46 -1.97
C GLU A 37 6.90 9.94 -0.84
N PRO A 38 7.76 10.79 -0.24
CA PRO A 38 8.71 10.36 0.81
C PRO A 38 8.08 9.62 1.98
N SER A 39 6.88 10.02 2.41
CA SER A 39 6.13 9.38 3.51
C SER A 39 5.71 7.95 3.18
N ARG A 40 5.27 7.69 1.95
CA ARG A 40 4.88 6.35 1.46
C ARG A 40 6.07 5.41 1.32
N ARG A 41 7.26 5.95 1.00
CA ARG A 41 8.48 5.14 0.87
C ARG A 41 8.89 4.50 2.20
N GLY A 42 8.73 5.21 3.31
CA GLY A 42 9.07 4.70 4.64
C GLY A 42 8.25 3.47 5.03
N ILE A 43 6.93 3.57 4.91
CA ILE A 43 5.99 2.48 5.24
C ILE A 43 6.23 1.26 4.35
N ARG A 44 6.41 1.47 3.05
CA ARG A 44 6.66 0.37 2.09
C ARG A 44 8.00 -0.33 2.34
N ARG A 45 9.05 0.42 2.68
CA ARG A 45 10.34 -0.16 3.07
C ARG A 45 10.23 -0.94 4.37
N ALA A 46 9.59 -0.40 5.39
CA ALA A 46 9.35 -1.12 6.65
C ALA A 46 8.56 -2.42 6.41
N SER A 47 7.54 -2.37 5.55
CA SER A 47 6.75 -3.54 5.15
C SER A 47 7.61 -4.60 4.45
N LEU A 48 8.54 -4.19 3.58
CA LEU A 48 9.45 -5.12 2.91
C LEU A 48 10.46 -5.77 3.88
N VAL A 49 10.96 -5.03 4.86
CA VAL A 49 11.83 -5.58 5.90
C VAL A 49 11.05 -6.62 6.72
N LEU A 50 9.82 -6.30 7.14
CA LEU A 50 8.98 -7.25 7.85
C LEU A 50 8.63 -8.48 7.01
N ALA A 51 8.34 -8.30 5.72
CA ALA A 51 8.10 -9.41 4.79
C ALA A 51 9.32 -10.33 4.72
N ALA A 52 10.52 -9.77 4.57
CA ALA A 52 11.76 -10.55 4.53
C ALA A 52 11.97 -11.33 5.83
N LEU A 53 11.78 -10.70 6.98
CA LEU A 53 11.87 -11.37 8.29
C LEU A 53 10.82 -12.48 8.44
N ALA A 54 9.58 -12.23 8.01
CA ALA A 54 8.50 -13.23 8.03
C ALA A 54 8.84 -14.44 7.14
N ILE A 55 9.41 -14.21 5.95
CA ILE A 55 9.86 -15.27 5.05
C ILE A 55 10.93 -16.13 5.73
N PHE A 56 11.95 -15.51 6.35
CA PHE A 56 12.98 -16.26 7.08
C PHE A 56 12.40 -17.08 8.24
N ALA A 57 11.48 -16.50 9.01
CA ALA A 57 10.82 -17.18 10.11
C ALA A 57 9.97 -18.37 9.62
N LEU A 58 9.24 -18.20 8.51
CA LEU A 58 8.45 -19.25 7.89
C LEU A 58 9.31 -20.39 7.35
N VAL A 59 10.39 -20.09 6.63
CA VAL A 59 11.32 -21.13 6.12
C VAL A 59 11.94 -21.91 7.27
N ARG A 60 12.34 -21.22 8.35
CA ARG A 60 12.84 -21.87 9.57
C ARG A 60 11.78 -22.79 10.18
N ALA A 61 10.59 -22.27 10.46
CA ALA A 61 9.53 -23.01 11.13
C ALA A 61 9.04 -24.22 10.32
N ALA A 62 8.98 -24.09 8.98
CA ALA A 62 8.45 -25.12 8.10
C ALA A 62 9.46 -26.23 7.75
N SER A 63 10.77 -26.00 7.90
CA SER A 63 11.78 -26.95 7.36
C SER A 63 12.93 -27.30 8.29
N PHE A 64 13.11 -26.58 9.40
CA PHE A 64 14.25 -26.78 10.28
C PHE A 64 13.87 -27.03 11.74
N VAL A 65 12.58 -27.01 12.08
CA VAL A 65 12.12 -27.23 13.46
C VAL A 65 11.16 -28.41 13.46
N ASP A 66 11.57 -29.47 14.15
CA ASP A 66 10.81 -30.71 14.28
C ASP A 66 9.97 -30.67 15.55
N SER A 67 8.66 -30.91 15.40
CA SER A 67 7.71 -30.91 16.51
C SER A 67 7.91 -32.09 17.45
N GLU A 68 8.50 -33.19 17.00
CA GLU A 68 8.72 -34.39 17.83
C GLU A 68 9.98 -34.29 18.68
N ILE A 69 11.00 -33.59 18.19
CA ILE A 69 12.28 -33.41 18.90
C ILE A 69 12.17 -32.27 19.92
N SER A 70 11.62 -31.12 19.51
CA SER A 70 11.50 -29.94 20.38
C SER A 70 10.15 -29.22 20.21
N PRO A 71 9.07 -29.71 20.84
CA PRO A 71 7.72 -29.15 20.72
C PRO A 71 7.65 -27.66 21.09
N ALA A 72 8.39 -27.23 22.11
CA ALA A 72 8.42 -25.84 22.55
C ALA A 72 9.05 -24.92 21.49
N ASP A 73 10.15 -25.34 20.87
CA ASP A 73 10.82 -24.56 19.81
C ASP A 73 9.98 -24.50 18.54
N TYR A 74 9.25 -25.59 18.24
CA TYR A 74 8.29 -25.63 17.14
C TYR A 74 7.19 -24.59 17.32
N VAL A 75 6.52 -24.58 18.47
CA VAL A 75 5.48 -23.60 18.79
C VAL A 75 6.03 -22.18 18.76
N ASN A 76 7.20 -21.94 19.38
CA ASN A 76 7.83 -20.62 19.40
C ASN A 76 8.17 -20.11 17.99
N SER A 77 8.67 -20.99 17.12
CA SER A 77 9.04 -20.63 15.73
C SER A 77 7.81 -20.27 14.90
N TRP A 78 6.72 -21.04 15.03
CA TRP A 78 5.44 -20.71 14.38
C TRP A 78 4.80 -19.44 14.94
N LEU A 79 4.85 -19.24 16.25
CA LEU A 79 4.32 -18.03 16.88
C LEU A 79 5.07 -16.78 16.40
N ALA A 80 6.41 -16.86 16.27
CA ALA A 80 7.21 -15.79 15.70
C ALA A 80 6.87 -15.52 14.23
N ALA A 81 6.71 -16.57 13.43
CA ALA A 81 6.32 -16.45 12.01
C ALA A 81 4.94 -15.80 11.85
N ILE A 82 3.94 -16.27 12.61
CA ILE A 82 2.57 -15.72 12.61
C ILE A 82 2.57 -14.28 13.11
N GLY A 83 3.30 -13.97 14.18
CA GLY A 83 3.42 -12.62 14.71
C GLY A 83 4.01 -11.63 13.71
N LEU A 84 5.09 -12.02 13.01
CA LEU A 84 5.69 -11.23 11.94
C LEU A 84 4.74 -11.06 10.75
N LEU A 85 4.04 -12.13 10.34
CA LEU A 85 3.06 -12.07 9.26
C LEU A 85 1.90 -11.15 9.62
N PHE A 86 1.40 -11.21 10.85
CA PHE A 86 0.35 -10.33 11.34
C PHE A 86 0.78 -8.85 11.32
N LEU A 87 1.97 -8.54 11.82
CA LEU A 87 2.53 -7.19 11.74
C LEU A 87 2.68 -6.72 10.29
N PHE A 88 3.16 -7.59 9.40
CA PHE A 88 3.25 -7.30 7.98
C PHE A 88 1.87 -6.96 7.38
N VAL A 89 0.85 -7.77 7.64
CA VAL A 89 -0.53 -7.54 7.16
C VAL A 89 -1.08 -6.22 7.72
N LEU A 90 -0.84 -5.90 8.98
CA LEU A 90 -1.25 -4.61 9.57
C LEU A 90 -0.59 -3.43 8.85
N LEU A 91 0.72 -3.49 8.59
CA LEU A 91 1.41 -2.41 7.87
C LEU A 91 0.89 -2.25 6.43
N VAL A 92 0.64 -3.36 5.73
CA VAL A 92 0.04 -3.33 4.38
C VAL A 92 -1.36 -2.72 4.43
N GLY A 93 -2.18 -3.12 5.40
CA GLY A 93 -3.50 -2.54 5.62
C GLY A 93 -3.44 -1.02 5.87
N MET A 94 -2.51 -0.57 6.71
CA MET A 94 -2.26 0.85 6.94
C MET A 94 -1.81 1.58 5.66
N ASP A 95 -0.96 0.98 4.82
CA ASP A 95 -0.53 1.58 3.54
C ASP A 95 -1.70 1.74 2.57
N VAL A 96 -2.59 0.73 2.49
CA VAL A 96 -3.79 0.76 1.65
C VAL A 96 -4.77 1.84 2.15
N LEU A 97 -5.05 1.88 3.44
CA LEU A 97 -5.93 2.89 4.03
C LEU A 97 -5.37 4.30 3.82
N ASN A 98 -4.07 4.51 4.08
CA ASN A 98 -3.43 5.79 3.87
C ASN A 98 -3.48 6.21 2.38
N SER A 99 -3.23 5.26 1.47
CA SER A 99 -3.34 5.51 0.03
C SER A 99 -4.76 5.92 -0.37
N PHE A 100 -5.78 5.27 0.19
CA PHE A 100 -7.18 5.60 -0.03
C PHE A 100 -7.54 7.00 0.51
N PHE A 101 -7.10 7.34 1.73
CA PHE A 101 -7.33 8.66 2.31
C PHE A 101 -6.71 9.77 1.47
N ILE A 102 -5.48 9.58 0.97
CA ILE A 102 -4.82 10.57 0.12
C ILE A 102 -5.56 10.72 -1.21
N TYR A 103 -5.92 9.61 -1.85
CA TYR A 103 -6.67 9.64 -3.10
C TYR A 103 -8.01 10.36 -2.95
N ARG A 104 -8.75 10.09 -1.86
CA ARG A 104 -10.01 10.78 -1.57
C ARG A 104 -9.83 12.28 -1.37
N ARG A 105 -8.75 12.71 -0.71
CA ARG A 105 -8.44 14.14 -0.53
C ARG A 105 -8.13 14.83 -1.86
N MET A 106 -7.38 14.19 -2.75
CA MET A 106 -7.10 14.71 -4.09
C MET A 106 -8.38 14.87 -4.91
N LEU A 107 -9.23 13.83 -4.97
CA LEU A 107 -10.52 13.91 -5.66
C LEU A 107 -11.43 15.03 -5.16
N LEU A 108 -11.45 15.24 -3.83
CA LEU A 108 -12.24 16.33 -3.25
C LEU A 108 -11.69 17.71 -3.63
N GLN A 109 -10.37 17.88 -3.67
CA GLN A 109 -9.75 19.13 -4.10
C GLN A 109 -10.04 19.42 -5.58
N ASP A 110 -9.92 18.41 -6.45
CA ASP A 110 -10.20 18.55 -7.88
C ASP A 110 -11.68 18.92 -8.13
N ALA A 111 -12.61 18.30 -7.40
CA ALA A 111 -14.03 18.63 -7.47
C ALA A 111 -14.32 20.07 -6.99
N LEU A 112 -13.64 20.55 -5.95
CA LEU A 112 -13.78 21.92 -5.47
C LEU A 112 -13.23 22.94 -6.48
N LEU A 113 -12.08 22.66 -7.10
CA LEU A 113 -11.51 23.51 -8.15
C LEU A 113 -12.43 23.58 -9.38
N ALA A 114 -12.96 22.44 -9.83
CA ALA A 114 -13.91 22.41 -10.94
C ALA A 114 -15.20 23.17 -10.62
N ALA A 115 -15.72 23.07 -9.38
CA ALA A 115 -16.89 23.82 -8.96
C ALA A 115 -16.64 25.34 -8.94
N GLN A 116 -15.45 25.76 -8.50
CA GLN A 116 -15.05 27.17 -8.53
C GLN A 116 -14.97 27.71 -9.96
N GLU A 117 -14.40 26.94 -10.88
CA GLU A 117 -14.29 27.31 -12.30
C GLU A 117 -15.68 27.47 -12.96
N ILE A 118 -16.61 26.52 -12.69
CA ILE A 118 -17.98 26.63 -13.18
C ILE A 118 -18.66 27.90 -12.63
N GLN A 119 -18.47 28.18 -11.34
CA GLN A 119 -19.06 29.36 -10.71
C GLN A 119 -18.50 30.67 -11.28
N SER A 120 -17.20 30.74 -11.56
CA SER A 120 -16.60 31.94 -12.19
C SER A 120 -17.11 32.14 -13.61
N ASN A 121 -17.23 31.06 -14.39
CA ASN A 121 -17.73 31.13 -15.76
C ASN A 121 -19.18 31.60 -15.81
N LEU A 122 -20.04 31.10 -14.92
CA LEU A 122 -21.44 31.54 -14.83
C LEU A 122 -21.57 33.02 -14.44
N ARG A 123 -20.73 33.49 -13.51
CA ARG A 123 -20.70 34.91 -13.11
C ARG A 123 -20.27 35.81 -14.27
N GLN A 124 -19.27 35.40 -15.03
CA GLN A 124 -18.80 36.14 -16.20
C GLN A 124 -19.89 36.21 -17.28
N SER A 125 -20.53 35.10 -17.63
CA SER A 125 -21.64 35.10 -18.61
C SER A 125 -22.83 35.96 -18.17
N SER A 126 -23.09 36.05 -16.86
CA SER A 126 -24.13 36.92 -16.30
C SER A 126 -23.76 38.40 -16.41
N GLN A 127 -22.49 38.76 -16.24
CA GLN A 127 -22.03 40.15 -16.44
C GLN A 127 -22.03 40.55 -17.92
N ASP A 128 -21.60 39.65 -18.81
CA ASP A 128 -21.58 39.91 -20.24
C ASP A 128 -23.00 40.16 -20.77
N SER A 129 -23.98 39.36 -20.36
CA SER A 129 -25.40 39.54 -20.75
C SER A 129 -26.00 40.87 -20.25
N VAL A 130 -25.65 41.32 -19.05
CA VAL A 130 -26.07 42.65 -18.55
C VAL A 130 -25.45 43.77 -19.37
N SER A 131 -24.15 43.69 -19.69
CA SER A 131 -23.46 44.73 -20.47
C SER A 131 -23.97 44.86 -21.91
N ILE A 132 -24.42 43.76 -22.52
CA ILE A 132 -25.04 43.78 -23.86
C ILE A 132 -26.38 44.52 -23.81
N ASN A 133 -27.20 44.24 -22.79
CA ASN A 133 -28.53 44.87 -22.65
C ASN A 133 -28.44 46.38 -22.36
N GLU A 134 -27.44 46.82 -21.59
CA GLU A 134 -27.19 48.25 -21.37
C GLU A 134 -26.76 48.98 -22.64
N ARG A 135 -26.03 48.30 -23.55
CA ARG A 135 -25.56 48.89 -24.80
C ARG A 135 -26.67 49.08 -25.82
N ASP A 136 -27.59 48.12 -25.92
CA ASP A 136 -28.73 48.17 -26.85
C ASP A 136 -29.76 49.22 -26.42
N GLY A 137 -29.93 49.43 -25.10
CA GLY A 137 -30.88 50.42 -24.56
C GLY A 137 -30.44 51.89 -24.71
N THR A 138 -29.18 52.17 -25.04
CA THR A 138 -28.66 53.55 -25.15
C THR A 138 -28.74 54.16 -26.55
N ASP A 139 -29.01 53.37 -27.59
CA ASP A 139 -29.02 53.83 -28.99
C ASP A 139 -30.44 54.19 -29.52
N GLU A 140 -31.50 54.13 -28.70
CA GLU A 140 -32.88 54.48 -29.10
C GLU A 140 -33.35 55.92 -28.76
N GLY A 141 -32.44 56.87 -28.51
CA GLY A 141 -32.77 58.28 -28.21
C GLY A 141 -32.24 59.27 -29.24
#